data_AF-A0A1H8JQ37-F1
#
_entry.id   AF-A0A1H8JQ37-F1
#
_cell.length_a   1.000
_cell.length_b   1.000
_cell.length_c   1.000
_cell.angle_alpha   90.00
_cell.angle_beta   90.00
_cell.angle_gamma   90.00
#
_symmetry.space_group_name_H-M   'P 1'
#
loop_
_entity.id
_entity.type
_entity.pdbx_description
1 polymer ?
#
loop_
_entity_poly.entity_id
_entity_poly.type
_entity_poly.pdbx_seq_one_letter_code
_entity_poly.pdbx_strand_id
1 'polypeptide(L)'
;MTVLAPISTYCQDLPSLIDRAATMLAGAKCAAEVLEAREAAGLAYDTAKGAARLGRAKAAHDDLVAAAHRAQADALEIEALAKRRLADEYDSAQGRGEVKRNGGNRSTVEDRNTASASDIGLRRDQIYDARQLRDAEANDPGIVRRTLDDRLARGEEPTRSALRKMVVDAAMRGMRPQRRPNRCNPLYVAPTREQAAWRHVTGIFRAFAEWATDENLALARKGMREASDTPFHALDAKAIAQGSTAFTTIKEWSDA
;
A
#
# COMPACT_ATOMS: atom_id res chain seq x y z
N MET A 1 -43.42 -24.39 -24.13
CA MET A 1 -42.30 -23.51 -23.77
C MET A 1 -41.01 -24.21 -24.18
N THR A 2 -40.40 -23.77 -25.27
CA THR A 2 -39.17 -24.34 -25.80
C THR A 2 -38.00 -23.78 -24.99
N VAL A 3 -37.35 -24.62 -24.19
CA VAL A 3 -36.22 -24.22 -23.36
C VAL A 3 -35.00 -24.03 -24.28
N LEU A 4 -34.55 -22.79 -24.42
CA LEU A 4 -33.28 -22.47 -25.08
C LEU A 4 -32.16 -23.11 -24.27
N ALA A 5 -31.51 -24.12 -24.86
CA ALA A 5 -30.31 -24.70 -24.28
C ALA A 5 -29.26 -23.59 -24.09
N PRO A 6 -28.54 -23.56 -22.95
CA PRO A 6 -27.46 -22.61 -22.76
C PRO A 6 -26.42 -22.85 -23.84
N ILE A 7 -26.13 -21.83 -24.64
CA ILE A 7 -24.95 -21.80 -25.51
C ILE A 7 -23.76 -21.91 -24.57
N SER A 8 -23.23 -23.13 -24.44
CA SER A 8 -22.00 -23.36 -23.71
C SER A 8 -20.91 -22.68 -24.50
N THR A 9 -20.59 -21.45 -24.13
CA THR A 9 -19.39 -20.72 -24.50
C THR A 9 -18.20 -21.44 -23.88
N TYR A 10 -17.91 -22.65 -24.34
CA TYR A 10 -16.56 -23.17 -24.31
C TYR A 10 -15.74 -22.18 -25.14
N CYS A 11 -14.90 -21.41 -24.46
CA CYS A 11 -13.72 -20.83 -25.09
C CYS A 11 -12.95 -22.00 -25.68
N GLN A 12 -13.22 -22.34 -26.94
CA GLN A 12 -12.49 -23.36 -27.65
C GLN A 12 -11.10 -22.77 -27.89
N ASP A 13 -10.11 -23.27 -27.15
CA ASP A 13 -8.72 -22.89 -27.36
C ASP A 13 -8.32 -23.21 -28.81
N LEU A 14 -7.47 -22.38 -29.40
CA LEU A 14 -7.10 -22.48 -30.82
C LEU A 14 -6.69 -23.91 -31.24
N PRO A 15 -5.88 -24.66 -30.45
CA PRO A 15 -5.55 -26.05 -30.80
C PRO A 15 -6.76 -26.97 -30.88
N SER A 16 -7.77 -26.80 -30.01
CA SER A 16 -8.96 -27.66 -30.03
C SER A 16 -9.83 -27.42 -31.26
N LEU A 17 -9.87 -26.19 -31.78
CA LEU A 17 -10.55 -25.88 -33.05
C LEU A 17 -9.84 -26.54 -34.24
N ILE A 18 -8.51 -26.55 -34.22
CA ILE A 18 -7.68 -27.18 -35.26
C ILE A 18 -7.87 -28.71 -35.22
N ASP A 19 -7.75 -29.33 -34.05
CA ASP A 19 -7.93 -30.77 -33.87
C ASP A 19 -9.33 -31.23 -34.26
N ARG A 20 -10.35 -30.42 -33.94
CA ARG A 20 -11.73 -30.67 -34.36
C ARG A 20 -11.87 -30.64 -35.88
N ALA A 21 -11.37 -29.59 -36.54
CA ALA A 21 -11.44 -29.48 -37.99
C ALA A 21 -10.69 -30.63 -38.69
N ALA A 22 -9.51 -31.01 -38.16
CA ALA A 22 -8.73 -32.14 -38.65
C ALA A 22 -9.48 -33.48 -38.49
N THR A 23 -10.11 -33.70 -37.33
CA THR A 23 -10.91 -34.90 -37.07
C THR A 23 -12.15 -34.97 -37.96
N MET A 24 -12.85 -33.85 -38.16
CA MET A 24 -14.00 -33.77 -39.07
C MET A 24 -13.60 -34.12 -40.51
N LEU A 25 -12.46 -33.59 -40.98
CA LEU A 25 -11.96 -33.90 -42.32
C LEU A 25 -11.56 -35.38 -42.46
N ALA A 26 -10.86 -35.93 -41.47
CA ALA A 26 -10.41 -37.32 -41.48
C ALA A 26 -11.58 -38.33 -41.43
N GLY A 27 -12.70 -37.94 -40.79
CA GLY A 27 -13.90 -38.77 -40.67
C GLY A 27 -14.93 -38.58 -41.79
N ALA A 28 -14.73 -37.62 -42.71
CA ALA A 28 -15.71 -37.28 -43.73
C ALA A 28 -15.90 -38.40 -44.77
N LYS A 29 -17.15 -38.79 -45.01
CA LYS A 29 -17.57 -39.84 -45.96
C LYS A 29 -18.32 -39.28 -47.17
N CYS A 30 -18.72 -38.01 -47.12
CA CYS A 30 -19.43 -37.35 -48.22
C CYS A 30 -18.95 -35.91 -48.46
N ALA A 31 -19.33 -35.35 -49.62
CA ALA A 31 -18.94 -34.00 -50.00
C ALA A 31 -19.47 -32.92 -49.05
N ALA A 32 -20.63 -33.11 -48.43
CA ALA A 32 -21.18 -32.17 -47.47
C ALA A 32 -20.32 -32.08 -46.20
N GLU A 33 -19.91 -33.21 -45.63
CA GLU A 33 -19.03 -33.26 -44.45
C GLU A 33 -17.65 -32.66 -44.73
N VAL A 34 -17.14 -32.80 -45.97
CA VAL A 34 -15.90 -32.12 -46.40
C VAL A 34 -16.06 -30.60 -46.41
N LEU A 35 -17.23 -30.09 -46.84
CA LEU A 35 -17.51 -28.65 -46.80
C LEU A 35 -17.62 -28.14 -45.36
N GLU A 36 -18.28 -28.89 -44.47
CA GLU A 36 -18.34 -28.55 -43.04
C GLU A 36 -16.96 -28.51 -42.38
N ALA A 37 -16.10 -29.50 -42.67
CA ALA A 37 -14.73 -29.52 -42.16
C ALA A 37 -13.90 -28.32 -42.67
N ARG A 38 -14.11 -27.90 -43.93
CA ARG A 38 -13.49 -26.70 -44.50
C ARG A 38 -13.95 -25.43 -43.81
N GLU A 39 -15.23 -25.29 -43.51
CA GLU A 39 -15.77 -24.14 -42.77
C GLU A 39 -15.21 -24.08 -41.35
N ALA A 40 -15.14 -25.23 -40.66
CA ALA A 40 -14.51 -25.34 -39.33
C ALA A 40 -13.02 -24.94 -39.36
N ALA A 41 -12.27 -25.38 -40.38
CA ALA A 41 -10.88 -24.97 -40.59
C ALA A 41 -10.74 -23.47 -40.87
N GLY A 42 -11.66 -22.89 -41.67
CA GLY A 42 -11.73 -21.45 -41.92
C GLY A 42 -11.92 -20.64 -40.65
N LEU A 43 -12.84 -21.07 -39.77
CA LEU A 43 -13.03 -20.45 -38.46
C LEU A 43 -11.78 -20.54 -37.58
N ALA A 44 -11.09 -21.68 -37.55
CA ALA A 44 -9.84 -21.84 -36.81
C ALA A 44 -8.74 -20.89 -37.33
N TYR A 45 -8.64 -20.70 -38.64
CA TYR A 45 -7.70 -19.76 -39.24
C TYR A 45 -8.01 -18.30 -38.88
N ASP A 46 -9.28 -17.88 -38.98
CA ASP A 46 -9.66 -16.51 -38.67
C ASP A 46 -9.51 -16.18 -37.18
N THR A 47 -9.81 -17.13 -36.30
CA THR A 47 -9.55 -16.98 -34.86
C THR A 47 -8.05 -16.91 -34.57
N ALA A 48 -7.20 -17.74 -35.21
CA ALA A 48 -5.74 -17.67 -35.10
C ALA A 48 -5.20 -16.30 -35.55
N LYS A 49 -5.68 -15.82 -36.69
CA LYS A 49 -5.30 -14.52 -37.27
C LYS A 49 -5.71 -13.35 -36.38
N GLY A 50 -6.93 -13.41 -35.83
CA GLY A 50 -7.43 -12.45 -34.86
C GLY A 50 -6.58 -12.41 -33.59
N ALA A 51 -6.31 -13.57 -33.00
CA ALA A 51 -5.46 -13.70 -31.82
C ALA A 51 -4.05 -13.17 -32.06
N ALA A 52 -3.44 -13.48 -33.21
CA ALA A 52 -2.11 -12.98 -33.56
C ALA A 52 -2.07 -11.45 -33.71
N ARG A 53 -3.11 -10.85 -34.29
CA ARG A 53 -3.23 -9.38 -34.40
C ARG A 53 -3.40 -8.72 -33.04
N LEU A 54 -4.25 -9.28 -32.19
CA LEU A 54 -4.46 -8.81 -30.82
C LEU A 54 -3.16 -8.91 -30.00
N GLY A 55 -2.45 -10.03 -30.11
CA GLY A 55 -1.15 -10.24 -29.45
C GLY A 55 -0.12 -9.19 -29.87
N ARG A 56 -0.02 -8.89 -31.17
CA ARG A 56 0.86 -7.82 -31.67
C ARG A 56 0.45 -6.44 -31.16
N ALA A 57 -0.84 -6.14 -31.15
CA ALA A 57 -1.34 -4.85 -30.65
C ALA A 57 -1.03 -4.68 -29.15
N LYS A 58 -1.22 -5.74 -28.35
CA LYS A 58 -0.86 -5.75 -26.93
C LYS A 58 0.64 -5.58 -26.73
N ALA A 59 1.46 -6.35 -27.43
CA ALA A 59 2.92 -6.23 -27.33
C ALA A 59 3.39 -4.81 -27.68
N ALA A 60 2.89 -4.23 -28.77
CA ALA A 60 3.21 -2.86 -29.16
C ALA A 60 2.75 -1.84 -28.10
N HIS A 61 1.59 -2.04 -27.47
CA HIS A 61 1.14 -1.19 -26.37
C HIS A 61 2.07 -1.30 -25.16
N ASP A 62 2.40 -2.51 -24.73
CA ASP A 62 3.29 -2.78 -23.60
C ASP A 62 4.69 -2.17 -23.84
N ASP A 63 5.21 -2.27 -25.07
CA ASP A 63 6.48 -1.66 -25.49
C ASP A 63 6.45 -0.12 -25.39
N LEU A 64 5.34 0.50 -25.82
CA LEU A 64 5.15 1.95 -25.73
C LEU A 64 5.03 2.42 -24.28
N VAL A 65 4.30 1.69 -23.44
CA VAL A 65 4.18 1.98 -22.00
C VAL A 65 5.54 1.86 -21.32
N ALA A 66 6.29 0.79 -21.59
CA ALA A 66 7.63 0.61 -21.03
C ALA A 66 8.60 1.71 -21.49
N ALA A 67 8.50 2.15 -22.75
CA ALA A 67 9.30 3.27 -23.26
C ALA A 67 8.95 4.60 -22.59
N ALA A 68 7.66 4.87 -22.39
CA ALA A 68 7.19 6.06 -21.67
C ALA A 68 7.69 6.06 -20.21
N HIS A 69 7.58 4.93 -19.51
CA HIS A 69 8.10 4.80 -18.14
C HIS A 69 9.61 5.04 -18.09
N ARG A 70 10.39 4.49 -19.02
CA ARG A 70 11.84 4.75 -19.11
C ARG A 70 12.14 6.24 -19.31
N ALA A 71 11.45 6.91 -20.23
CA ALA A 71 11.62 8.34 -20.47
C ALA A 71 11.24 9.18 -19.24
N GLN A 72 10.16 8.82 -18.54
CA GLN A 72 9.76 9.47 -17.29
C GLN A 72 10.83 9.29 -16.20
N ALA A 73 11.40 8.09 -16.06
CA ALA A 73 12.48 7.82 -15.11
C ALA A 73 13.72 8.68 -15.41
N ASP A 74 14.18 8.72 -16.65
CA ASP A 74 15.33 9.53 -17.06
C ASP A 74 15.07 11.02 -16.80
N ALA A 75 13.87 11.52 -17.09
CA ALA A 75 13.48 12.90 -16.78
C ALA A 75 13.50 13.19 -15.27
N LEU A 76 13.01 12.26 -14.44
CA LEU A 76 13.04 12.39 -12.98
C LEU A 76 14.46 12.34 -12.42
N GLU A 77 15.36 11.56 -13.01
CA GLU A 77 16.77 11.54 -12.65
C GLU A 77 17.45 12.87 -12.95
N ILE A 78 17.22 13.45 -14.13
CA ILE A 78 17.71 14.79 -14.48
C ILE A 78 17.13 15.85 -13.51
N GLU A 79 15.83 15.77 -13.21
CA GLU A 79 15.18 16.68 -12.25
C GLU A 79 15.82 16.57 -10.85
N ALA A 80 16.12 15.35 -10.40
CA ALA A 80 16.80 15.10 -9.14
C ALA A 80 18.22 15.67 -9.12
N LEU A 81 19.01 15.47 -10.18
CA LEU A 81 20.34 16.04 -10.32
C LEU A 81 20.32 17.58 -10.31
N ALA A 82 19.36 18.18 -11.01
CA ALA A 82 19.18 19.63 -11.03
C ALA A 82 18.84 20.18 -9.63
N LYS A 83 17.95 19.50 -8.91
CA LYS A 83 17.61 19.84 -7.51
C LYS A 83 18.80 19.74 -6.57
N ARG A 84 19.64 18.72 -6.70
CA ARG A 84 20.87 18.60 -5.91
C ARG A 84 21.81 19.79 -6.13
N ARG A 85 22.09 20.09 -7.40
CA ARG A 85 22.93 21.25 -7.77
C ARG A 85 22.34 22.56 -7.29
N LEU A 86 21.01 22.73 -7.35
CA LEU A 86 20.32 23.90 -6.82
C LEU A 86 20.54 24.05 -5.31
N ALA A 87 20.46 22.96 -4.55
CA ALA A 87 20.70 23.00 -3.10
C ALA A 87 22.15 23.41 -2.77
N ASP A 88 23.12 22.86 -3.51
CA ASP A 88 24.54 23.18 -3.31
C ASP A 88 24.87 24.63 -3.64
N GLU A 89 24.37 25.14 -4.77
CA GLU A 89 24.58 26.54 -5.15
C GLU A 89 23.87 27.49 -4.20
N TYR A 90 22.63 27.18 -3.81
CA TYR A 90 21.88 28.00 -2.89
C TYR A 90 22.55 28.08 -1.50
N ASP A 91 23.04 26.96 -0.97
CA ASP A 91 23.76 26.95 0.31
C ASP A 91 25.12 27.66 0.20
N SER A 92 25.79 27.57 -0.95
CA SER A 92 27.03 28.32 -1.23
C SER A 92 26.76 29.82 -1.28
N ALA A 93 25.70 30.27 -1.94
CA ALA A 93 25.27 31.67 -1.97
C ALA A 93 24.88 32.18 -0.58
N GLN A 94 24.27 31.34 0.26
CA GLN A 94 24.06 31.67 1.67
C GLN A 94 25.38 31.81 2.44
N GLY A 95 26.38 30.96 2.16
CA GLY A 95 27.72 31.05 2.74
C GLY A 95 28.47 32.33 2.36
N ARG A 96 28.29 32.79 1.11
CA ARG A 96 28.85 34.07 0.61
C ARG A 96 28.11 35.31 1.12
N GLY A 97 26.93 35.14 1.72
CA GLY A 97 26.09 36.26 2.18
C GLY A 97 25.31 36.96 1.07
N GLU A 98 25.21 36.34 -0.11
CA GLU A 98 24.43 36.84 -1.26
C GLU A 98 22.92 36.57 -1.08
N VAL A 99 22.58 35.49 -0.36
CA VAL A 99 21.20 35.09 -0.08
C VAL A 99 20.94 35.04 1.42
N LYS A 100 19.74 35.48 1.81
CA LYS A 100 19.32 35.56 3.20
C LYS A 100 19.41 34.19 3.90
N ARG A 101 20.08 34.15 5.04
CA ARG A 101 20.17 32.97 5.92
C ARG A 101 19.07 32.98 6.97
N ASN A 102 18.53 31.81 7.31
CA ASN A 102 17.62 31.66 8.45
C ASN A 102 18.36 31.98 9.76
N GLY A 103 17.82 32.91 10.55
CA GLY A 103 18.37 33.31 11.85
C GLY A 103 19.51 34.35 11.81
N GLY A 104 19.85 34.88 10.62
CA GLY A 104 20.81 35.98 10.49
C GLY A 104 20.28 37.30 11.03
N ASN A 105 21.20 38.22 11.39
CA ASN A 105 20.88 39.53 11.94
C ASN A 105 19.95 40.28 10.95
N ARG A 106 18.69 40.50 11.36
CA ARG A 106 17.66 41.10 10.52
C ARG A 106 17.86 42.62 10.52
N SER A 107 18.90 43.07 9.83
CA SER A 107 19.10 44.50 9.58
C SER A 107 18.02 44.97 8.62
N THR A 108 17.01 45.69 9.12
CA THR A 108 15.94 46.35 8.33
C THR A 108 16.44 47.61 7.60
N VAL A 109 17.75 47.76 7.41
CA VAL A 109 18.34 48.90 6.69
C VAL A 109 18.33 48.60 5.20
N GLU A 110 17.64 49.43 4.42
CA GLU A 110 17.39 49.25 2.98
C GLU A 110 18.66 48.95 2.16
N ASP A 111 19.78 49.58 2.50
CA ASP A 111 21.06 49.46 1.80
C ASP A 111 21.88 48.19 2.14
N ARG A 112 21.38 47.35 3.05
CA ARG A 112 22.02 46.08 3.49
C ARG A 112 21.11 44.86 3.37
N ASN A 113 20.04 44.95 2.58
CA ASN A 113 19.13 43.82 2.39
C ASN A 113 19.73 42.79 1.43
N THR A 114 20.16 41.66 2.00
CA THR A 114 20.50 40.45 1.23
C THR A 114 19.27 39.92 0.50
N ALA A 115 19.42 39.50 -0.76
CA ALA A 115 18.35 38.93 -1.56
C ALA A 115 17.70 37.73 -0.86
N SER A 116 16.38 37.67 -0.85
CA SER A 116 15.61 36.53 -0.34
C SER A 116 15.38 35.49 -1.43
N ALA A 117 14.98 34.27 -1.03
CA ALA A 117 14.59 33.22 -1.98
C ALA A 117 13.52 33.70 -2.98
N SER A 118 12.55 34.49 -2.49
CA SER A 118 11.47 35.03 -3.31
C SER A 118 11.97 36.02 -4.35
N ASP A 119 12.98 36.83 -4.00
CA ASP A 119 13.56 37.85 -4.90
C ASP A 119 14.27 37.21 -6.10
N ILE A 120 14.76 35.98 -5.94
CA ILE A 120 15.38 35.18 -7.01
C ILE A 120 14.42 34.16 -7.64
N GLY A 121 13.11 34.30 -7.41
CA GLY A 121 12.07 33.47 -8.02
C GLY A 121 11.97 32.05 -7.49
N LEU A 122 12.58 31.75 -6.34
CA LEU A 122 12.54 30.43 -5.72
C LEU A 122 11.57 30.39 -4.56
N ARG A 123 10.76 29.33 -4.51
CA ARG A 123 9.91 29.07 -3.34
C ARG A 123 10.69 28.28 -2.28
N ARG A 124 10.37 28.56 -1.01
CA ARG A 124 11.06 27.95 0.14
C ARG A 124 10.92 26.42 0.17
N ASP A 125 9.80 25.88 -0.28
CA ASP A 125 9.56 24.44 -0.38
C ASP A 125 10.41 23.78 -1.48
N GLN A 126 10.66 24.47 -2.60
CA GLN A 126 11.57 23.98 -3.65
C GLN A 126 12.99 23.82 -3.11
N ILE A 127 13.46 24.79 -2.31
CA ILE A 127 14.77 24.73 -1.65
C ILE A 127 14.81 23.59 -0.63
N TYR A 128 13.73 23.41 0.15
CA TYR A 128 13.62 22.34 1.12
C TYR A 128 13.64 20.95 0.47
N ASP A 129 12.85 20.76 -0.59
CA ASP A 129 12.80 19.50 -1.34
C ASP A 129 14.15 19.20 -2.02
N ALA A 130 14.82 20.24 -2.54
CA ALA A 130 16.15 20.13 -3.12
C ALA A 130 17.20 19.66 -2.08
N ARG A 131 17.18 20.26 -0.87
CA ARG A 131 18.07 19.86 0.23
C ARG A 131 17.78 18.43 0.70
N GLN A 132 16.52 18.05 0.86
CA GLN A 132 16.18 16.67 1.22
C GLN A 132 16.73 15.66 0.22
N LEU A 133 16.64 15.97 -1.07
CA LEU A 133 17.12 15.08 -2.12
C LEU A 133 18.65 14.98 -2.11
N ARG A 134 19.36 16.11 -1.95
CA ARG A 134 20.81 16.11 -1.75
C ARG A 134 21.23 15.30 -0.53
N ASP A 135 20.60 15.54 0.62
CA ASP A 135 20.97 14.91 1.87
C ASP A 135 20.67 13.40 1.83
N ALA A 136 19.57 12.98 1.18
CA ALA A 136 19.28 11.58 0.94
C ALA A 136 20.39 10.90 0.12
N GLU A 137 20.82 11.53 -0.97
CA GLU A 137 21.87 10.99 -1.84
C GLU A 137 23.26 11.00 -1.17
N ALA A 138 23.54 11.98 -0.31
CA ALA A 138 24.76 12.03 0.48
C ALA A 138 24.81 10.90 1.54
N ASN A 139 23.66 10.57 2.12
CA ASN A 139 23.53 9.49 3.11
C ASN A 139 23.47 8.10 2.47
N ASP A 140 22.82 7.98 1.30
CA ASP A 140 22.67 6.73 0.57
C ASP A 140 22.90 6.96 -0.94
N PRO A 141 24.16 6.85 -1.40
CA PRO A 141 24.53 7.10 -2.79
C PRO A 141 23.78 6.19 -3.77
N GLY A 142 23.27 6.78 -4.86
CA GLY A 142 22.51 6.09 -5.90
C GLY A 142 21.06 5.79 -5.54
N ILE A 143 20.52 6.30 -4.41
CA ILE A 143 19.15 6.02 -3.99
C ILE A 143 18.11 6.40 -5.05
N VAL A 144 18.31 7.53 -5.75
CA VAL A 144 17.38 7.97 -6.81
C VAL A 144 17.38 6.97 -7.96
N ARG A 145 18.57 6.64 -8.50
CA ARG A 145 18.70 5.73 -9.64
C ARG A 145 18.16 4.34 -9.31
N ARG A 146 18.54 3.77 -8.17
CA ARG A 146 18.03 2.47 -7.70
C ARG A 146 16.51 2.46 -7.53
N THR A 147 15.95 3.52 -6.96
CA THR A 147 14.48 3.65 -6.78
C THR A 147 13.74 3.65 -8.11
N LEU A 148 14.28 4.35 -9.11
CA LEU A 148 13.68 4.41 -10.44
C LEU A 148 13.81 3.07 -11.16
N ASP A 149 15.00 2.45 -11.13
CA ASP A 149 15.24 1.14 -11.73
C ASP A 149 14.36 0.05 -11.10
N ASP A 150 14.17 0.06 -9.77
CA ASP A 150 13.28 -0.85 -9.05
C ASP A 150 11.83 -0.71 -9.49
N ARG A 151 11.37 0.51 -9.80
CA ARG A 151 10.02 0.75 -10.31
C ARG A 151 9.86 0.25 -11.74
N LEU A 152 10.84 0.54 -12.60
CA LEU A 152 10.85 0.06 -13.98
C LEU A 152 10.85 -1.48 -14.03
N ALA A 153 11.61 -2.14 -13.15
CA ALA A 153 11.64 -3.59 -13.05
C ALA A 153 10.28 -4.20 -12.66
N ARG A 154 9.46 -3.47 -11.90
CA ARG A 154 8.09 -3.89 -11.53
C ARG A 154 7.04 -3.54 -12.58
N GLY A 155 7.41 -2.81 -13.65
CA GLY A 155 6.47 -2.25 -14.61
C GLY A 155 5.59 -1.14 -14.02
N GLU A 156 5.95 -0.59 -12.86
CA GLU A 156 5.23 0.52 -12.22
C GLU A 156 5.65 1.86 -12.83
N GLU A 157 4.70 2.79 -12.96
CA GLU A 157 5.00 4.14 -13.43
C GLU A 157 5.92 4.87 -12.43
N PRO A 158 7.04 5.46 -12.87
CA PRO A 158 7.89 6.27 -12.02
C PRO A 158 7.26 7.64 -11.78
N THR A 159 6.90 7.93 -10.52
CA THR A 159 6.22 9.17 -10.13
C THR A 159 7.04 9.99 -9.13
N ARG A 160 6.88 11.32 -9.19
CA ARG A 160 7.52 12.26 -8.25
C ARG A 160 7.19 11.96 -6.79
N SER A 161 5.94 11.61 -6.50
CA SER A 161 5.46 11.35 -5.14
C SER A 161 6.12 10.11 -4.53
N ALA A 162 6.24 9.04 -5.33
CA ALA A 162 6.92 7.84 -4.90
C ALA A 162 8.41 8.05 -4.66
N LEU A 163 9.08 8.76 -5.58
CA LEU A 163 10.48 9.13 -5.41
C LEU A 163 10.66 9.96 -4.13
N ARG A 164 9.81 10.98 -3.92
CA ARG A 164 9.84 11.82 -2.72
C ARG A 164 9.69 11.01 -1.44
N LYS A 165 8.77 10.05 -1.40
CA LYS A 165 8.57 9.19 -0.21
C LYS A 165 9.85 8.42 0.14
N MET A 166 10.49 7.79 -0.85
CA MET A 166 11.74 7.03 -0.63
C MET A 166 12.92 7.92 -0.26
N VAL A 167 13.04 9.08 -0.91
CA VAL A 167 14.06 10.10 -0.59
C VAL A 167 13.89 10.61 0.85
N VAL A 168 12.66 10.92 1.27
CA VAL A 168 12.38 11.35 2.65
C VAL A 168 12.73 10.24 3.64
N ASP A 169 12.34 9.00 3.38
CA ASP A 169 12.68 7.87 4.25
C ASP A 169 14.19 7.68 4.35
N ALA A 170 14.94 7.80 3.25
CA ALA A 170 16.40 7.69 3.24
C ALA A 170 17.07 8.85 4.00
N ALA A 171 16.66 10.10 3.74
CA ALA A 171 17.14 11.27 4.47
C ALA A 171 16.84 11.15 5.98
N MET A 172 15.65 10.66 6.34
CA MET A 172 15.24 10.47 7.74
C MET A 172 15.97 9.32 8.43
N ARG A 173 16.38 8.27 7.70
CA ARG A 173 17.21 7.18 8.27
C ARG A 173 18.58 7.69 8.74
N GLY A 174 19.18 8.64 8.02
CA GLY A 174 20.40 9.33 8.46
C GLY A 174 20.18 10.30 9.62
N MET A 175 18.97 10.85 9.77
CA MET A 175 18.61 11.84 10.80
C MET A 175 18.02 11.27 12.10
N ARG A 176 17.82 9.94 12.24
CA ARG A 176 17.27 9.40 13.48
C ARG A 176 18.25 9.66 14.63
N PRO A 177 17.93 10.54 15.59
CA PRO A 177 18.78 10.71 16.76
C PRO A 177 18.80 9.39 17.52
N GLN A 178 19.95 9.06 18.12
CA GLN A 178 20.06 7.98 19.10
C GLN A 178 18.90 8.15 20.10
N ARG A 179 18.04 7.13 20.20
CA ARG A 179 16.80 7.17 20.97
C ARG A 179 17.14 7.70 22.37
N ARG A 180 16.64 8.90 22.73
CA ARG A 180 16.87 9.46 24.06
C ARG A 180 16.51 8.40 25.11
N PRO A 181 17.30 8.22 26.19
CA PRO A 181 16.95 7.27 27.23
C PRO A 181 15.54 7.58 27.73
N ASN A 182 14.73 6.53 27.83
CA ASN A 182 13.32 6.64 28.14
C ASN A 182 13.16 7.31 29.51
N ARG A 183 12.24 8.27 29.67
CA ARG A 183 11.93 8.89 30.99
C ARG A 183 11.12 7.93 31.87
N CYS A 184 11.35 6.63 31.78
CA CYS A 184 10.74 5.67 32.69
C CYS A 184 11.38 5.84 34.06
N ASN A 185 10.57 5.74 35.11
CA ASN A 185 11.05 5.71 36.48
C ASN A 185 12.14 4.63 36.60
N PRO A 186 13.38 4.96 37.03
CA PRO A 186 14.49 4.01 37.12
C PRO A 186 14.24 2.89 38.13
N LEU A 187 13.24 3.02 39.02
CA LEU A 187 12.79 1.97 39.94
C LEU A 187 11.62 1.14 39.37
N TYR A 188 11.18 1.39 38.14
CA TYR A 188 10.10 0.62 37.53
C TYR A 188 10.59 -0.77 37.12
N VAL A 189 10.09 -1.78 37.81
CA VAL A 189 10.20 -3.17 37.38
C VAL A 189 8.92 -3.51 36.62
N ALA A 190 9.05 -3.83 35.33
CA ALA A 190 7.90 -4.29 34.54
C ALA A 190 7.33 -5.55 35.18
N PRO A 191 6.00 -5.67 35.35
CA PRO A 191 5.40 -6.89 35.84
C PRO A 191 5.76 -8.04 34.88
N THR A 192 5.99 -9.23 35.42
CA THR A 192 6.17 -10.41 34.58
C THR A 192 4.90 -10.65 33.76
N ARG A 193 5.01 -11.43 32.67
CA ARG A 193 3.84 -11.69 31.81
C ARG A 193 2.69 -12.32 32.60
N GLU A 194 3.02 -13.18 33.58
CA GLU A 194 2.06 -13.82 34.47
C GLU A 194 1.39 -12.79 35.39
N GLN A 195 2.17 -11.88 35.99
CA GLN A 195 1.62 -10.84 36.86
C GLN A 195 0.76 -9.83 36.10
N ALA A 196 1.13 -9.49 34.86
CA ALA A 196 0.33 -8.63 34.00
C ALA A 196 -1.01 -9.29 33.63
N ALA A 197 -0.99 -10.58 33.30
CA ALA A 197 -2.19 -11.35 33.03
C ALA A 197 -3.11 -11.42 34.27
N TRP A 198 -2.55 -11.69 35.46
CA TRP A 198 -3.34 -11.70 36.70
C TRP A 198 -3.90 -10.32 37.07
N ARG A 199 -3.14 -9.24 36.85
CA ARG A 199 -3.63 -7.86 37.02
C ARG A 199 -4.79 -7.53 36.09
N HIS A 200 -4.76 -8.02 34.85
CA HIS A 200 -5.84 -7.84 33.90
C HIS A 200 -7.11 -8.57 34.37
N VAL A 201 -6.98 -9.81 34.83
CA VAL A 201 -8.09 -10.59 35.40
C VAL A 201 -8.68 -9.85 36.60
N THR A 202 -7.87 -9.58 37.62
CA THR A 202 -8.32 -8.90 38.86
C THR A 202 -8.95 -7.53 38.61
N GLY A 203 -8.44 -6.76 37.64
CA GLY A 203 -9.02 -5.47 37.25
C GLY A 203 -10.43 -5.60 36.67
N ILE A 204 -10.65 -6.57 35.78
CA ILE A 204 -11.97 -6.81 35.17
C ILE A 204 -12.97 -7.26 36.24
N PHE A 205 -12.61 -8.22 37.09
CA PHE A 205 -13.50 -8.70 38.14
C PHE A 205 -13.85 -7.63 39.15
N ARG A 206 -12.88 -6.79 39.52
CA ARG A 206 -13.12 -5.66 40.41
C ARG A 206 -14.10 -4.65 39.79
N ALA A 207 -13.87 -4.25 38.54
CA ALA A 207 -14.77 -3.33 37.85
C ALA A 207 -16.18 -3.91 37.69
N PHE A 208 -16.29 -5.21 37.39
CA PHE A 208 -17.57 -5.89 37.29
C PHE A 208 -18.28 -5.97 38.64
N ALA A 209 -17.57 -6.31 39.72
CA ALA A 209 -18.14 -6.35 41.08
C ALA A 209 -18.59 -4.97 41.57
N GLU A 210 -17.84 -3.91 41.26
CA GLU A 210 -18.21 -2.53 41.57
C GLU A 210 -19.47 -2.09 40.79
N TRP A 211 -19.65 -2.58 39.56
CA TRP A 211 -20.84 -2.30 38.74
C TRP A 211 -22.06 -3.17 39.09
N ALA A 212 -21.86 -4.45 39.44
CA ALA A 212 -22.89 -5.47 39.61
C ALA A 212 -23.66 -5.37 40.94
N THR A 213 -24.22 -4.19 41.22
CA THR A 213 -25.16 -3.98 42.32
C THR A 213 -26.50 -4.67 42.04
N ASP A 214 -27.28 -4.97 43.09
CA ASP A 214 -28.58 -5.64 42.95
C ASP A 214 -29.54 -4.90 41.99
N GLU A 215 -29.50 -3.56 42.01
CA GLU A 215 -30.30 -2.71 41.11
C GLU A 215 -29.84 -2.85 39.65
N ASN A 216 -28.54 -2.79 39.39
CA ASN A 216 -27.99 -2.92 38.04
C ASN A 216 -28.21 -4.33 37.47
N LEU A 217 -28.13 -5.37 38.32
CA LEU A 217 -28.43 -6.73 37.92
C LEU A 217 -29.93 -6.93 37.62
N ALA A 218 -30.83 -6.29 38.38
CA ALA A 218 -32.26 -6.33 38.10
C ALA A 218 -32.60 -5.63 36.76
N LEU A 219 -31.97 -4.48 36.48
CA LEU A 219 -32.11 -3.78 35.21
C LEU A 219 -31.55 -4.60 34.03
N ALA A 220 -30.36 -5.19 34.19
CA ALA A 220 -29.76 -6.05 33.17
C ALA A 220 -30.63 -7.28 32.87
N ARG A 221 -31.25 -7.88 33.90
CA ARG A 221 -32.19 -9.01 33.73
C ARG A 221 -33.45 -8.60 32.96
N LYS A 222 -33.96 -7.38 33.18
CA LYS A 222 -35.10 -6.84 32.42
C LYS A 222 -34.72 -6.61 30.96
N GLY A 223 -33.59 -5.95 30.71
CA GLY A 223 -33.09 -5.70 29.35
C GLY A 223 -32.78 -6.98 28.57
N MET A 224 -32.26 -8.02 29.23
CA MET A 224 -32.05 -9.33 28.61
C MET A 224 -33.36 -9.94 28.08
N ARG A 225 -34.46 -9.80 28.83
CA ARG A 225 -35.78 -10.32 28.42
C ARG A 225 -36.39 -9.53 27.28
N GLU A 226 -36.18 -8.21 27.27
CA GLU A 226 -36.67 -7.32 26.21
C GLU A 226 -35.88 -7.49 24.90
N ALA A 227 -34.60 -7.85 25.00
CA ALA A 227 -33.71 -8.05 23.85
C ALA A 227 -33.79 -9.44 23.22
N SER A 228 -34.69 -10.33 23.66
CA SER A 228 -34.75 -11.74 23.20
C SER A 228 -34.89 -11.89 21.68
N ASP A 229 -35.55 -10.93 21.04
CA ASP A 229 -35.85 -10.94 19.60
C ASP A 229 -34.85 -10.10 18.77
N THR A 230 -33.80 -9.59 19.40
CA THR A 230 -32.78 -8.80 18.69
C THR A 230 -31.75 -9.68 17.95
N PRO A 231 -31.23 -9.25 16.78
CA PRO A 231 -30.36 -10.08 15.94
C PRO A 231 -29.05 -10.58 16.59
N PHE A 232 -28.61 -9.98 17.70
CA PHE A 232 -27.32 -10.29 18.35
C PHE A 232 -27.45 -10.98 19.71
N HIS A 233 -28.68 -11.17 20.21
CA HIS A 233 -28.94 -11.76 21.53
C HIS A 233 -28.29 -13.14 21.72
N ALA A 234 -28.27 -13.97 20.67
CA ALA A 234 -27.65 -15.29 20.70
C ALA A 234 -26.12 -15.23 20.85
N LEU A 235 -25.45 -14.19 20.32
CA LEU A 235 -24.02 -14.00 20.48
C LEU A 235 -23.68 -13.50 21.88
N ASP A 236 -24.49 -12.59 22.43
CA ASP A 236 -24.34 -12.08 23.79
C ASP A 236 -24.54 -13.20 24.82
N ALA A 237 -25.57 -14.04 24.64
CA ALA A 237 -25.81 -15.20 25.50
C ALA A 237 -24.64 -16.20 25.46
N LYS A 238 -24.06 -16.44 24.27
CA LYS A 238 -22.89 -17.31 24.11
C LYS A 238 -21.65 -16.72 24.79
N ALA A 239 -21.40 -15.42 24.65
CA ALA A 239 -20.29 -14.73 25.30
C ALA A 239 -20.40 -14.78 26.83
N ILE A 240 -21.61 -14.57 27.38
CA ILE A 240 -21.89 -14.68 28.82
C ILE A 240 -21.64 -16.12 29.30
N ALA A 241 -22.08 -17.13 28.56
CA ALA A 241 -21.84 -18.53 28.91
C ALA A 241 -20.35 -18.86 28.96
N GLN A 242 -19.59 -18.45 27.95
CA GLN A 242 -18.13 -18.64 27.90
C GLN A 242 -17.40 -17.91 29.04
N GLY A 243 -17.79 -16.66 29.31
CA GLY A 243 -17.26 -15.88 30.42
C GLY A 243 -17.56 -16.52 31.78
N SER A 244 -18.78 -17.02 31.97
CA SER A 244 -19.20 -17.72 33.20
C SER A 244 -18.38 -18.98 33.45
N THR A 245 -18.11 -19.81 32.43
CA THR A 245 -17.23 -20.98 32.58
C THR A 245 -15.83 -20.58 33.01
N ALA A 246 -15.25 -19.54 32.39
CA ALA A 246 -13.93 -19.04 32.78
C ALA A 246 -13.92 -18.51 34.22
N PHE A 247 -15.01 -17.88 34.66
CA PHE A 247 -15.16 -17.40 36.04
C PHE A 247 -15.20 -18.55 37.05
N THR A 248 -15.92 -19.63 36.74
CA THR A 248 -15.93 -20.83 37.59
C THR A 248 -14.54 -21.42 37.73
N THR A 249 -13.78 -21.56 36.64
CA THR A 249 -12.40 -22.06 36.68
C THR A 249 -11.48 -21.17 37.52
N ILE A 250 -11.60 -19.84 37.41
CA ILE A 250 -10.81 -18.91 38.22
C ILE A 250 -11.18 -18.99 39.71
N LYS A 251 -12.46 -19.18 40.01
CA LYS A 251 -12.94 -19.38 41.38
C LYS A 251 -12.36 -20.66 41.98
N GLU A 252 -12.34 -21.76 41.23
CA GLU A 252 -11.72 -23.02 41.66
C GLU A 252 -10.23 -22.86 42.01
N TRP A 253 -9.49 -21.98 41.34
CA TRP A 253 -8.08 -21.67 41.71
C TRP A 253 -7.95 -20.93 43.05
N SER A 254 -8.99 -20.19 43.45
CA SER A 254 -8.98 -19.40 44.69
C SER A 254 -9.49 -20.20 45.89
N ASP A 255 -10.31 -21.22 45.63
CA ASP A 255 -10.89 -22.12 46.65
C ASP A 255 -10.02 -23.37 46.89
N ALA A 256 -8.96 -23.59 46.09
CA ALA A 256 -7.98 -24.67 46.20
C ALA A 256 -6.76 -24.29 47.05
#